data_AF-A0A947JPS4-F1
#
_entry.id   AF-A0A947JPS4-F1
#
_cell.length_a   1.000
_cell.length_b   1.000
_cell.length_c   1.000
_cell.angle_alpha   90.00
_cell.angle_beta   90.00
_cell.angle_gamma   90.00
#
_symmetry.space_group_name_H-M   'P 1'
#
loop_
_entity.id
_entity.type
_entity.pdbx_description
1 polymer ?
#
loop_
_entity_poly.entity_id
_entity_poly.type
_entity_poly.pdbx_seq_one_letter_code
_entity_poly.pdbx_strand_id
1 'polypeptide(L)' 'MDNLTLSIEDLYNEVCDRARSDGVLSREEWHDLVDEVLEEKRSQMKIEDDDDWQYIIESLQTRFELFSQEIDIIQ' A
#
# COMPACT_ATOMS: atom_id res chain seq x y z
N MET A 1 -5.66 -17.07 17.26
CA MET A 1 -4.21 -16.78 17.26
C MET A 1 -3.88 -16.61 15.80
N ASP A 2 -4.19 -15.43 15.29
CA ASP A 2 -4.05 -15.14 13.88
C ASP A 2 -2.60 -14.75 13.66
N ASN A 3 -1.93 -15.60 12.90
CA ASN A 3 -0.54 -15.44 12.53
C ASN A 3 -0.50 -14.19 11.64
N LEU A 4 -0.04 -13.05 12.19
CA LEU A 4 0.01 -11.75 11.53
C LEU A 4 1.11 -11.73 10.45
N THR A 5 1.08 -12.67 9.52
CA THR A 5 1.77 -12.53 8.24
C THR A 5 0.95 -11.55 7.42
N LEU A 6 1.23 -10.26 7.60
CA LEU A 6 0.66 -9.21 6.75
C LEU A 6 0.92 -9.58 5.29
N SER A 7 -0.15 -9.80 4.53
CA SER A 7 -0.05 -10.12 3.11
C SER A 7 -0.10 -8.84 2.27
N ILE A 8 0.28 -8.92 0.99
CA ILE A 8 0.17 -7.78 0.05
C ILE A 8 -1.27 -7.23 0.01
N GLU A 9 -2.27 -8.08 0.19
CA GLU A 9 -3.68 -7.67 0.26
C GLU A 9 -3.99 -6.85 1.52
N ASP A 10 -3.43 -7.22 2.68
CA ASP A 10 -3.59 -6.44 3.91
C ASP A 10 -2.92 -5.07 3.79
N LEU A 11 -1.71 -5.03 3.22
CA LEU A 11 -1.00 -3.79 2.94
C LEU A 11 -1.79 -2.90 1.98
N TYR A 12 -2.34 -3.47 0.91
CA TYR A 12 -3.17 -2.73 -0.04
C TYR A 12 -4.41 -2.14 0.65
N ASN A 13 -5.10 -2.92 1.48
CA ASN A 13 -6.26 -2.42 2.22
C ASN A 13 -5.89 -1.28 3.16
N GLU A 14 -4.76 -1.38 3.86
CA GLU A 14 -4.29 -0.32 4.76
C GLU A 14 -3.91 0.96 4.01
N VAL A 15 -3.21 0.83 2.87
CA VAL A 15 -2.90 1.96 1.99
C VAL A 15 -4.19 2.59 1.48
N CYS A 16 -5.19 1.80 1.04
CA CYS A 16 -6.48 2.33 0.60
C CYS A 16 -7.22 3.09 1.70
N ASP A 17 -7.24 2.58 2.92
CA ASP A 17 -7.90 3.24 4.05
C ASP A 17 -7.24 4.59 4.38
N ARG A 18 -5.89 4.60 4.41
CA ARG A 18 -5.11 5.84 4.60
C ARG A 18 -5.30 6.81 3.44
N ALA A 19 -5.26 6.33 2.20
CA ALA A 19 -5.45 7.14 1.01
C ALA A 19 -6.82 7.83 1.01
N ARG A 20 -7.87 7.14 1.45
CA ARG A 20 -9.21 7.73 1.64
C ARG A 20 -9.25 8.76 2.78
N SER A 21 -8.58 8.46 3.89
CA SER A 21 -8.50 9.36 5.06
C SER A 21 -7.75 10.66 4.73
N ASP A 22 -6.64 10.55 4.02
CA ASP A 22 -5.75 11.66 3.69
C ASP A 22 -6.17 12.39 2.42
N GLY A 23 -7.11 11.82 1.65
CA GLY A 23 -7.61 12.41 0.42
C GLY A 23 -6.61 12.32 -0.73
N VAL A 24 -5.86 11.23 -0.80
CA VAL A 24 -4.94 10.91 -1.90
C VAL A 24 -5.73 10.70 -3.19
N LEU A 25 -5.50 11.56 -4.17
CA LEU A 25 -6.18 11.51 -5.47
C LEU A 25 -5.23 11.31 -6.65
N SER A 26 -3.93 11.48 -6.42
CA SER A 26 -2.90 11.42 -7.46
C SER A 26 -2.01 10.19 -7.31
N ARG A 27 -1.43 9.74 -8.43
CA ARG A 27 -0.47 8.63 -8.43
C ARG A 27 0.75 8.96 -7.57
N GLU A 28 1.25 10.18 -7.65
CA GLU A 28 2.42 10.63 -6.86
C GLU A 28 2.13 10.49 -5.35
N GLU A 29 1.02 11.05 -4.89
CA GLU A 29 0.57 10.97 -3.50
C GLU A 29 0.34 9.51 -3.03
N TRP A 30 -0.17 8.65 -3.92
CA TRP A 30 -0.30 7.22 -3.64
C TRP A 30 1.05 6.53 -3.48
N HIS A 31 2.01 6.84 -4.35
CA HIS A 31 3.35 6.26 -4.27
C HIS A 31 4.04 6.68 -2.97
N ASP A 32 3.98 7.96 -2.61
CA ASP A 32 4.51 8.47 -1.35
C ASP A 32 3.86 7.77 -0.14
N LEU A 33 2.53 7.60 -0.17
CA LEU A 33 1.82 6.90 0.89
C LEU A 33 2.21 5.41 0.98
N VAL A 34 2.33 4.72 -0.17
CA VAL A 34 2.77 3.32 -0.20
C VAL A 34 4.14 3.18 0.45
N ASP A 35 5.09 4.04 0.09
CA ASP A 35 6.44 4.04 0.68
C ASP A 35 6.39 4.29 2.19
N GLU A 36 5.57 5.22 2.67
CA GLU A 36 5.41 5.49 4.11
C GLU A 36 4.85 4.28 4.87
N VAL A 37 3.72 3.73 4.40
CA VAL A 37 3.07 2.56 5.03
C VAL A 37 4.05 1.39 5.06
N LEU A 38 4.74 1.16 3.96
CA LEU A 38 5.70 0.10 3.85
C LEU A 38 6.88 0.33 4.81
N GLU A 39 7.49 1.52 4.85
CA GLU A 39 8.60 1.79 5.79
C GLU A 39 8.23 1.49 7.25
N GLU A 40 7.01 1.85 7.67
CA GLU A 40 6.48 1.50 9.00
C GLU A 40 6.37 -0.01 9.24
N LYS A 41 5.94 -0.75 8.20
CA LYS A 41 5.76 -2.21 8.26
C LYS A 41 7.04 -2.98 8.05
N ARG A 42 8.06 -2.41 7.39
CA ARG A 42 9.35 -3.06 7.13
C ARG A 42 9.96 -3.60 8.41
N SER A 43 9.89 -2.81 9.49
CA SER A 43 10.35 -3.21 10.83
C SER A 43 9.54 -4.38 11.42
N GLN A 44 8.25 -4.49 11.08
CA GLN A 44 7.33 -5.50 11.60
C GLN A 44 7.38 -6.82 10.81
N MET A 45 7.50 -6.72 9.48
CA MET A 45 7.45 -7.85 8.55
C MET A 45 8.77 -8.63 8.48
N LYS A 46 9.87 -8.08 9.01
CA LYS A 46 11.20 -8.69 8.96
C LYS A 46 11.58 -9.15 7.56
N ILE A 47 11.27 -8.32 6.55
CA ILE A 47 11.67 -8.59 5.17
C ILE A 47 13.18 -8.33 5.10
N GLU A 48 13.94 -9.41 4.99
CA GLU A 48 15.41 -9.38 4.95
C GLU A 48 15.94 -9.20 3.51
N ASP A 49 15.10 -9.48 2.52
CA ASP A 49 15.45 -9.45 1.11
C ASP A 49 14.94 -8.17 0.42
N ASP A 50 15.84 -7.48 -0.28
CA ASP A 50 15.53 -6.21 -0.93
C ASP A 50 14.70 -6.42 -2.22
N ASP A 51 14.82 -7.58 -2.90
CA ASP A 51 14.01 -7.92 -4.08
C ASP A 51 12.55 -8.19 -3.68
N ASP A 52 12.31 -8.94 -2.60
CA ASP A 52 10.96 -9.13 -2.05
C ASP A 52 10.33 -7.79 -1.66
N TRP A 53 11.13 -6.88 -1.10
CA TRP A 53 10.70 -5.54 -0.74
C TRP A 53 10.28 -4.70 -1.96
N GLN A 54 11.15 -4.64 -2.98
CA GLN A 54 10.87 -3.93 -4.23
C GLN A 54 9.62 -4.49 -4.90
N TYR A 55 9.46 -5.81 -4.93
CA TYR A 55 8.28 -6.47 -5.51
C TYR A 55 6.98 -6.01 -4.83
N ILE A 56 6.97 -5.86 -3.51
CA ILE A 56 5.80 -5.40 -2.76
C ILE A 56 5.49 -3.93 -3.10
N ILE A 57 6.51 -3.07 -3.14
CA ILE A 57 6.36 -1.65 -3.52
C ILE A 57 5.72 -1.54 -4.90
N GLU A 58 6.33 -2.16 -5.91
CA GLU A 58 5.85 -2.09 -7.29
C GLU A 58 4.43 -2.66 -7.43
N SER A 59 4.14 -3.75 -6.70
CA SER A 59 2.81 -4.37 -6.67
C SER A 59 1.74 -3.44 -6.12
N LEU A 60 2.04 -2.67 -5.05
CA LEU A 60 1.10 -1.72 -4.45
C LEU A 60 0.98 -0.44 -5.27
N GLN A 61 2.10 0.10 -5.76
CA GLN A 61 2.12 1.30 -6.60
C GLN A 61 1.33 1.11 -7.89
N THR A 62 1.46 -0.05 -8.54
CA THR A 62 0.70 -0.37 -9.77
C THR A 62 -0.81 -0.45 -9.53
N ARG A 63 -1.24 -0.78 -8.30
CA ARG A 63 -2.67 -0.84 -7.95
C ARG A 63 -3.33 0.51 -7.76
N PHE A 64 -2.60 1.62 -7.88
CA PHE A 64 -3.21 2.96 -7.91
C PHE A 64 -4.35 3.05 -8.93
N GLU A 65 -4.21 2.41 -10.10
CA GLU A 65 -5.25 2.44 -11.14
C GLU A 65 -6.57 1.80 -10.71
N LEU A 66 -6.51 0.81 -9.80
CA LEU A 66 -7.72 0.21 -9.22
C LEU A 66 -8.34 1.16 -8.21
N PHE A 67 -7.51 1.72 -7.32
CA PHE A 67 -7.96 2.66 -6.31
C PHE A 67 -8.56 3.95 -6.91
N SER A 68 -7.94 4.49 -7.96
CA SER A 68 -8.44 5.70 -8.63
C SER A 68 -9.80 5.47 -9.29
N GLN A 69 -10.01 4.30 -9.88
CA GLN A 69 -11.33 3.90 -10.41
C GLN A 69 -12.37 3.79 -9.29
N GLU A 70 -11.99 3.25 -8.12
CA GLU A 70 -12.91 3.18 -6.98
C GLU A 70 -13.31 4.57 -6.48
N ILE A 71 -12.38 5.53 -6.39
CA ILE A 71 -12.71 6.89 -5.97
C ILE A 71 -13.56 7.62 -7.02
N ASP A 72 -13.22 7.49 -8.31
CA ASP A 72 -13.94 8.15 -9.41
C ASP A 72 -15.42 7.73 -9.48
N ILE A 73 -15.76 6.50 -9.03
CA ILE A 73 -17.15 6.03 -8.94
C ILE A 73 -17.92 6.66 -7.75
N ILE A 74 -17.21 7.12 -6.71
CA ILE A 74 -17.81 7.58 -5.45
C ILE A 74 -17.89 9.13 -5.38
N GLN A 75 -17.13 9.86 -6.22
CA GLN A 75 -17.14 11.32 -6.36
C GLN A 75 -18.26 11.81 -7.29
#